data_AF-A0A2D7NH63-F1
#
_entry.id   AF-A0A2D7NH63-F1
#
_cell.length_a   1.000
_cell.length_b   1.000
_cell.length_c   1.000
_cell.angle_alpha   90.00
_cell.angle_beta   90.00
_cell.angle_gamma   90.00
#
_symmetry.space_group_name_H-M   'P 1'
#
loop_
_entity.id
_entity.type
_entity.pdbx_description
1 polymer ?
#
loop_
_entity_poly.entity_id
_entity_poly.type
_entity_poly.pdbx_seq_one_letter_code
_entity_poly.pdbx_strand_id
1 'polypeptide(L)'
;MNIPTPAHIAELESRRSAVDLEEVGGAGRPIDSGWMSCDIPDSWADHATSLGVDGPVDDSTLEELVEYYRSRDRTPKIKINPYQHPTLLAGLARRGFTLVEVESVFVHSLHQLPSLDPPPGVAFRAVDPNDAHDVLLFRDLQVAGFHSSGPVPEGVLPITERMARSTRCSFWIVEVDGQPAASGGLEFHEGSSVLISGCTLAEHRGRGLQSAFIRFRLAEAARLDMEYALLGSLAGHTTERNALRAGFQPCFSQMFLWQT
;
A
#
# COMPACT_ATOMS: atom_id res chain seq x y z
N MET A 1 -1.78 6.27 24.81
CA MET A 1 -0.42 5.83 24.49
C MET A 1 0.10 6.67 23.35
N ASN A 2 1.40 6.99 23.36
CA ASN A 2 2.01 7.83 22.33
C ASN A 2 2.24 7.01 21.06
N ILE A 3 1.96 7.60 19.90
CA ILE A 3 2.36 7.07 18.61
C ILE A 3 3.89 6.82 18.65
N PRO A 4 4.38 5.66 18.16
CA PRO A 4 5.80 5.35 18.12
C PRO A 4 6.60 6.38 17.34
N THR A 5 7.92 6.34 17.50
CA THR A 5 8.79 7.23 16.73
C THR A 5 8.66 6.96 15.23
N PRO A 6 8.84 7.97 14.36
CA PRO A 6 8.81 7.74 12.92
C PRO A 6 9.81 6.69 12.41
N ALA A 7 10.97 6.56 13.07
CA ALA A 7 11.94 5.51 12.76
C ALA A 7 11.37 4.09 12.98
N HIS A 8 10.68 3.89 14.09
CA HIS A 8 10.04 2.61 14.40
C HIS A 8 8.90 2.29 13.40
N ILE A 9 8.07 3.28 13.07
CA ILE A 9 7.01 3.09 12.06
C ILE A 9 7.60 2.78 10.68
N ALA A 10 8.72 3.42 10.31
CA ALA A 10 9.38 3.15 9.03
C ALA A 10 10.01 1.75 8.97
N GLU A 11 10.58 1.26 10.07
CA GLU A 11 11.05 -0.12 10.19
C GLU A 11 9.90 -1.11 10.03
N LEU A 12 8.80 -0.91 10.77
CA LEU A 12 7.60 -1.74 10.70
C LEU A 12 7.00 -1.77 9.27
N GLU A 13 6.88 -0.62 8.62
CA GLU A 13 6.41 -0.52 7.23
C GLU A 13 7.35 -1.21 6.24
N SER A 14 8.65 -1.19 6.50
CA SER A 14 9.63 -1.90 5.67
C SER A 14 9.46 -3.41 5.82
N ARG A 15 9.33 -3.93 7.04
CA ARG A 15 9.07 -5.36 7.27
C ARG A 15 7.75 -5.80 6.64
N ARG A 16 6.67 -5.06 6.86
CA ARG A 16 5.38 -5.31 6.21
C ARG A 16 5.51 -5.36 4.70
N SER A 17 6.16 -4.36 4.09
CA SER A 17 6.30 -4.27 2.64
C SER A 17 7.03 -5.48 2.05
N ALA A 18 8.04 -6.02 2.73
CA ALA A 18 8.74 -7.22 2.28
C ALA A 18 7.81 -8.45 2.29
N VAL A 19 7.04 -8.64 3.37
CA VAL A 19 6.06 -9.72 3.50
C VAL A 19 4.93 -9.59 2.47
N ASP A 20 4.46 -8.37 2.20
CA ASP A 20 3.45 -8.11 1.16
C ASP A 20 3.93 -8.52 -0.24
N LEU A 21 5.16 -8.16 -0.59
CA LEU A 21 5.73 -8.59 -1.87
C LEU A 21 6.02 -10.10 -1.92
N GLU A 22 6.35 -10.73 -0.80
CA GLU A 22 6.53 -12.19 -0.74
C GLU A 22 5.20 -12.92 -0.97
N GLU A 23 4.14 -12.53 -0.27
CA GLU A 23 2.86 -13.24 -0.31
C GLU A 23 1.99 -12.87 -1.53
N VAL A 24 1.95 -11.58 -1.87
CA VAL A 24 1.10 -11.06 -2.94
C VAL A 24 1.90 -10.79 -4.21
N GLY A 25 3.18 -10.43 -4.13
CA GLY A 25 3.99 -10.19 -5.33
C GLY A 25 4.23 -11.45 -6.17
N GLY A 26 4.16 -12.65 -5.58
CA GLY A 26 4.31 -13.93 -6.30
C GLY A 26 5.77 -14.33 -6.47
N ALA A 27 6.18 -14.69 -7.70
CA ALA A 27 7.58 -15.00 -7.98
C ALA A 27 8.52 -13.87 -7.54
N GLY A 28 9.47 -14.23 -6.66
CA GLY A 28 10.33 -13.31 -5.97
C GLY A 28 11.47 -14.04 -5.27
N ARG A 29 12.32 -13.30 -4.56
CA ARG A 29 13.32 -13.86 -3.65
C ARG A 29 13.80 -12.83 -2.62
N PRO A 30 14.32 -13.27 -1.47
CA PRO A 30 14.90 -12.36 -0.48
C PRO A 30 16.18 -11.72 -1.02
N ILE A 31 16.47 -10.51 -0.53
CA ILE A 31 17.72 -9.79 -0.77
C ILE A 31 18.04 -8.93 0.47
N ASP A 32 19.21 -9.11 1.07
CA ASP A 32 19.59 -8.39 2.29
C ASP A 32 18.47 -8.49 3.36
N SER A 33 17.98 -7.37 3.90
CA SER A 33 16.86 -7.31 4.86
C SER A 33 15.47 -7.26 4.19
N GLY A 34 15.41 -7.39 2.87
CA GLY A 34 14.24 -7.11 2.05
C GLY A 34 13.86 -8.21 1.06
N TRP A 35 13.03 -7.82 0.09
CA TRP A 35 12.45 -8.74 -0.89
C TRP A 35 12.42 -8.11 -2.29
N MET A 36 12.62 -8.93 -3.32
CA MET A 36 12.41 -8.57 -4.72
C MET A 36 11.25 -9.39 -5.27
N SER A 37 10.22 -8.73 -5.80
CA SER A 37 9.18 -9.38 -6.60
C SER A 37 9.34 -9.02 -8.07
N CYS A 38 9.13 -10.02 -8.95
CA CYS A 38 9.21 -9.91 -10.40
C CYS A 38 8.42 -11.06 -11.05
N ASP A 39 7.10 -11.07 -10.85
CA ASP A 39 6.21 -12.13 -11.34
C ASP A 39 5.36 -11.66 -12.52
N ILE A 40 4.39 -10.80 -12.23
CA ILE A 40 3.42 -10.30 -13.19
C ILE A 40 3.95 -8.97 -13.77
N PRO A 41 4.24 -8.88 -15.08
CA PRO A 41 4.61 -7.61 -15.72
C PRO A 41 3.55 -6.53 -15.49
N ASP A 42 4.00 -5.29 -15.31
CA ASP A 42 3.16 -4.10 -15.06
C ASP A 42 2.26 -4.18 -13.80
N SER A 43 2.54 -5.12 -12.88
CA SER A 43 1.92 -5.13 -11.56
C SER A 43 2.56 -4.07 -10.64
N TRP A 44 1.79 -3.58 -9.67
CA TRP A 44 2.30 -2.67 -8.64
C TRP A 44 3.38 -3.31 -7.75
N ALA A 45 3.46 -4.64 -7.74
CA ALA A 45 4.39 -5.43 -6.93
C ALA A 45 5.78 -5.59 -7.58
N ASP A 46 5.97 -5.19 -8.84
CA ASP A 46 7.22 -5.34 -9.60
C ASP A 46 8.32 -4.35 -9.14
N HIS A 47 8.82 -4.53 -7.92
CA HIS A 47 9.89 -3.75 -7.32
C HIS A 47 10.56 -4.50 -6.15
N ALA A 48 11.73 -3.99 -5.74
CA ALA A 48 12.41 -4.39 -4.52
C ALA A 48 12.00 -3.47 -3.36
N THR A 49 12.03 -3.95 -2.13
CA THR A 49 11.76 -3.13 -0.94
C THR A 49 12.65 -3.56 0.22
N SER A 50 12.84 -2.65 1.18
CA SER A 50 13.30 -2.99 2.53
C SER A 50 14.75 -3.46 2.67
N LEU A 51 15.61 -3.17 1.68
CA LEU A 51 17.06 -3.29 1.82
C LEU A 51 17.59 -2.25 2.83
N GLY A 52 18.71 -2.52 3.48
CA GLY A 52 19.39 -1.56 4.34
C GLY A 52 18.63 -1.17 5.61
N VAL A 53 17.65 -1.98 6.01
CA VAL A 53 16.94 -1.82 7.29
C VAL A 53 17.84 -2.29 8.43
N ASP A 54 18.52 -3.42 8.24
CA ASP A 54 19.36 -4.06 9.27
C ASP A 54 20.82 -3.54 9.31
N GLY A 55 21.21 -2.69 8.37
CA GLY A 55 22.58 -2.17 8.32
C GLY A 55 23.06 -1.80 6.93
N PRO A 56 24.39 -1.71 6.73
CA PRO A 56 24.97 -1.31 5.46
C PRO A 56 24.72 -2.34 4.35
N VAL A 57 24.25 -1.83 3.22
CA VAL A 57 24.15 -2.58 1.95
C VAL A 57 25.45 -2.42 1.18
N ASP A 58 26.03 -3.54 0.73
CA ASP A 58 27.24 -3.57 -0.09
C ASP A 58 26.96 -3.48 -1.60
N ASP A 59 28.02 -3.27 -2.38
CA ASP A 59 27.91 -3.13 -3.83
C ASP A 59 27.48 -4.43 -4.53
N SER A 60 27.83 -5.61 -3.97
CA SER A 60 27.49 -6.90 -4.56
C SER A 60 25.99 -7.19 -4.48
N THR A 61 25.36 -6.79 -3.38
CA THR A 61 23.91 -6.86 -3.17
C THR A 61 23.18 -5.98 -4.18
N LEU A 62 23.68 -4.78 -4.45
CA LEU A 62 23.05 -3.87 -5.42
C LEU A 62 23.26 -4.32 -6.87
N GLU A 63 24.37 -4.98 -7.17
CA GLU A 63 24.57 -5.66 -8.46
C GLU A 63 23.59 -6.82 -8.64
N GLU A 64 23.39 -7.61 -7.58
CA GLU A 64 22.40 -8.69 -7.56
C GLU A 64 20.97 -8.18 -7.80
N LEU A 65 20.59 -7.04 -7.17
CA LEU A 65 19.31 -6.39 -7.41
C LEU A 65 19.14 -6.04 -8.89
N VAL A 66 20.14 -5.38 -9.47
CA VAL A 66 20.08 -4.95 -10.88
C VAL A 66 20.01 -6.14 -11.83
N GLU A 67 20.84 -7.16 -11.62
CA GLU A 67 20.89 -8.35 -12.45
C GLU A 67 19.59 -9.16 -12.36
N TYR A 68 18.96 -9.22 -11.18
CA TYR A 68 17.69 -9.92 -10.99
C TYR A 68 16.59 -9.41 -11.92
N TYR A 69 16.41 -8.09 -12.01
CA TYR A 69 15.40 -7.49 -12.89
C TYR A 69 15.82 -7.51 -14.37
N ARG A 70 17.08 -7.19 -14.67
CA ARG A 70 17.56 -7.14 -16.07
C ARG A 70 17.54 -8.49 -16.76
N SER A 71 17.92 -9.57 -16.06
CA SER A 71 17.84 -10.94 -16.59
C SER A 71 16.40 -11.41 -16.88
N ARG A 72 15.39 -10.63 -16.46
CA ARG A 72 13.95 -10.89 -16.67
C ARG A 72 13.29 -9.83 -17.56
N ASP A 73 14.09 -9.04 -18.28
CA ASP A 73 13.62 -7.92 -19.11
C ASP A 73 12.72 -6.97 -18.31
N ARG A 74 13.13 -6.64 -17.07
CA ARG A 74 12.45 -5.65 -16.21
C ARG A 74 13.37 -4.49 -15.87
N THR A 75 12.78 -3.32 -15.73
CA THR A 75 13.43 -2.15 -15.14
C THR A 75 13.65 -2.42 -13.65
N PRO A 76 14.88 -2.30 -13.13
CA PRO A 76 15.11 -2.37 -11.69
C PRO A 76 14.42 -1.20 -10.98
N LYS A 77 13.52 -1.53 -10.04
CA LYS A 77 12.78 -0.55 -9.22
C LYS A 77 12.96 -0.88 -7.75
N ILE A 78 13.07 0.13 -6.91
CA ILE A 78 13.17 -0.05 -5.46
C ILE A 78 12.35 1.01 -4.72
N LYS A 79 11.64 0.58 -3.67
CA LYS A 79 10.98 1.44 -2.69
C LYS A 79 11.85 1.57 -1.45
N ILE A 80 12.09 2.81 -1.02
CA ILE A 80 12.97 3.16 0.10
C ILE A 80 12.31 4.20 1.03
N ASN A 81 12.88 4.44 2.21
CA ASN A 81 12.50 5.48 3.16
C ASN A 81 13.75 6.10 3.83
N PRO A 82 13.62 7.27 4.51
CA PRO A 82 14.73 8.01 5.11
C PRO A 82 15.51 7.30 6.22
N TYR A 83 15.02 6.18 6.74
CA TYR A 83 15.62 5.46 7.87
C TYR A 83 16.48 4.27 7.44
N GLN A 84 16.57 3.97 6.15
CA GLN A 84 17.50 2.97 5.64
C GLN A 84 18.94 3.48 5.67
N HIS A 85 19.88 2.53 5.74
CA HIS A 85 21.29 2.84 5.87
C HIS A 85 21.82 3.69 4.68
N PRO A 86 22.62 4.74 4.92
CA PRO A 86 23.08 5.66 3.86
C PRO A 86 23.86 5.00 2.71
N THR A 87 24.47 3.84 2.93
CA THR A 87 25.18 3.09 1.87
C THR A 87 24.24 2.62 0.76
N LEU A 88 22.97 2.33 1.07
CA LEU A 88 21.95 1.99 0.07
C LEU A 88 21.75 3.16 -0.90
N LEU A 89 21.45 4.36 -0.37
CA LEU A 89 21.25 5.57 -1.18
C LEU A 89 22.47 5.90 -2.05
N ALA A 90 23.66 5.87 -1.45
CA ALA A 90 24.89 6.13 -2.18
C ALA A 90 25.14 5.09 -3.28
N GLY A 91 24.87 3.81 -3.00
CA GLY A 91 25.05 2.72 -3.96
C GLY A 91 24.03 2.72 -5.10
N LEU A 92 22.77 3.06 -4.82
CA LEU A 92 21.72 3.26 -5.82
C LEU A 92 22.07 4.43 -6.75
N ALA A 93 22.50 5.56 -6.19
CA ALA A 93 22.89 6.74 -6.97
C ALA A 93 24.06 6.44 -7.93
N ARG A 94 25.10 5.71 -7.47
CA ARG A 94 26.22 5.27 -8.33
C ARG A 94 25.78 4.39 -9.50
N ARG A 95 24.66 3.68 -9.34
CA ARG A 95 24.08 2.79 -10.35
C ARG A 95 23.03 3.48 -11.23
N GLY A 96 22.84 4.79 -11.11
CA GLY A 96 21.92 5.54 -11.97
C GLY A 96 20.45 5.37 -11.59
N PHE A 97 20.14 4.95 -10.36
CA PHE A 97 18.77 5.02 -9.87
C PHE A 97 18.35 6.49 -9.69
N THR A 98 17.22 6.85 -10.28
CA THR A 98 16.62 8.18 -10.18
C THR A 98 15.32 8.13 -9.41
N LEU A 99 15.04 9.18 -8.64
CA LEU A 99 13.77 9.36 -7.96
C LEU A 99 12.65 9.55 -8.97
N VAL A 100 11.62 8.71 -8.88
CA VAL A 100 10.43 8.77 -9.74
C VAL A 100 9.23 9.31 -8.98
N GLU A 101 9.07 8.91 -7.71
CA GLU A 101 7.89 9.26 -6.92
C GLU A 101 8.23 9.38 -5.43
N VAL A 102 7.51 10.27 -4.74
CA VAL A 102 7.58 10.44 -3.28
C VAL A 102 6.17 10.40 -2.72
N GLU A 103 5.95 9.52 -1.75
CA GLU A 103 4.71 9.45 -0.99
C GLU A 103 4.96 9.86 0.45
N SER A 104 3.97 10.52 1.07
CA SER A 104 3.94 10.71 2.51
C SER A 104 3.22 9.54 3.18
N VAL A 105 3.84 8.99 4.22
CA VAL A 105 3.25 8.00 5.11
C VAL A 105 2.71 8.72 6.33
N PHE A 106 1.45 8.43 6.65
CA PHE A 106 0.74 8.99 7.79
C PHE A 106 0.42 7.91 8.81
N VAL A 107 0.32 8.30 10.08
CA VAL A 107 0.04 7.40 11.19
C VAL A 107 -1.13 7.92 12.04
N HIS A 108 -1.96 7.00 12.53
CA HIS A 108 -3.06 7.28 13.42
C HIS A 108 -3.06 6.28 14.59
N SER A 109 -3.17 6.80 15.83
CA SER A 109 -3.34 5.95 17.02
C SER A 109 -4.78 5.44 17.11
N LEU A 110 -4.99 4.13 17.24
CA LEU A 110 -6.33 3.54 17.28
C LEU A 110 -7.03 3.63 18.64
N HIS A 111 -6.37 4.20 19.66
CA HIS A 111 -6.99 4.45 20.97
C HIS A 111 -8.03 5.59 20.99
N GLN A 112 -7.98 6.49 20.00
CA GLN A 112 -8.88 7.64 19.92
C GLN A 112 -9.49 7.68 18.52
N LEU A 113 -10.65 7.07 18.37
CA LEU A 113 -11.29 6.96 17.07
C LEU A 113 -12.20 8.16 16.80
N PRO A 114 -12.23 8.68 15.56
CA PRO A 114 -13.30 9.58 15.15
C PRO A 114 -14.65 8.86 15.16
N SER A 115 -15.74 9.61 15.37
CA SER A 115 -17.10 9.07 15.28
C SER A 115 -17.38 8.50 13.89
N LEU A 116 -17.87 7.27 13.85
CA LEU A 116 -18.32 6.59 12.63
C LEU A 116 -19.76 7.01 12.34
N ASP A 117 -19.91 8.09 11.56
CA ASP A 117 -21.19 8.59 11.08
C ASP A 117 -21.24 8.47 9.54
N PRO A 118 -21.56 7.28 8.98
CA PRO A 118 -21.70 7.15 7.54
C PRO A 118 -22.90 7.96 7.04
N PRO A 119 -22.83 8.52 5.82
CA PRO A 119 -24.00 9.15 5.19
C PRO A 119 -25.18 8.17 5.10
N PRO A 120 -26.43 8.64 5.14
CA PRO A 120 -27.60 7.79 4.92
C PRO A 120 -27.50 7.00 3.61
N GLY A 121 -27.95 5.75 3.63
CA GLY A 121 -27.89 4.85 2.46
C GLY A 121 -26.53 4.23 2.19
N VAL A 122 -25.51 4.53 3.00
CA VAL A 122 -24.17 3.92 2.88
C VAL A 122 -24.08 2.63 3.68
N ALA A 123 -23.65 1.56 3.03
CA ALA A 123 -23.33 0.27 3.66
C ALA A 123 -21.88 -0.14 3.35
N PHE A 124 -21.27 -0.87 4.28
CA PHE A 124 -19.94 -1.46 4.12
C PHE A 124 -20.10 -2.98 4.08
N ARG A 125 -19.89 -3.58 2.91
CA ARG A 125 -20.03 -5.01 2.69
C ARG A 125 -18.65 -5.65 2.60
N ALA A 126 -18.36 -6.63 3.45
CA ALA A 126 -17.11 -7.39 3.38
C ALA A 126 -17.04 -8.18 2.07
N VAL A 127 -15.83 -8.29 1.52
CA VAL A 127 -15.50 -9.14 0.38
C VAL A 127 -15.12 -10.52 0.92
N ASP A 128 -15.79 -11.58 0.46
CA ASP A 128 -15.37 -12.95 0.76
C ASP A 128 -14.23 -13.38 -0.20
N PRO A 129 -13.00 -13.63 0.29
CA PRO A 129 -11.88 -14.02 -0.57
C PRO A 129 -12.07 -15.38 -1.24
N ASN A 130 -13.02 -16.21 -0.77
CA ASN A 130 -13.34 -17.51 -1.36
C ASN A 130 -14.47 -17.44 -2.38
N ASP A 131 -15.24 -16.35 -2.41
CA ASP A 131 -16.27 -16.14 -3.43
C ASP A 131 -15.66 -15.44 -4.66
N ALA A 132 -15.71 -16.14 -5.79
CA ALA A 132 -15.21 -15.62 -7.05
C ALA A 132 -15.96 -14.35 -7.51
N HIS A 133 -17.26 -14.23 -7.23
CA HIS A 133 -18.03 -13.05 -7.60
C HIS A 133 -17.55 -11.81 -6.84
N ASP A 134 -17.31 -11.95 -5.55
CA ASP A 134 -16.83 -10.86 -4.70
C ASP A 134 -15.43 -10.39 -5.08
N VAL A 135 -14.52 -11.33 -5.35
CA VAL A 135 -13.16 -11.01 -5.81
C VAL A 135 -13.19 -10.26 -7.14
N LEU A 136 -14.01 -10.72 -8.10
CA LEU A 136 -14.14 -10.07 -9.40
C LEU A 136 -14.77 -8.68 -9.29
N LEU A 137 -15.82 -8.53 -8.46
CA LEU A 137 -16.46 -7.24 -8.24
C LEU A 137 -15.50 -6.23 -7.58
N PHE A 138 -14.74 -6.67 -6.57
CA PHE A 138 -13.70 -5.83 -5.96
C PHE A 138 -12.66 -5.40 -7.00
N ARG A 139 -12.13 -6.33 -7.80
CA ARG A 139 -11.18 -6.03 -8.87
C ARG A 139 -11.73 -5.01 -9.86
N ASP A 140 -12.97 -5.17 -10.31
CA ASP A 140 -13.57 -4.28 -11.30
C ASP A 140 -13.76 -2.86 -10.74
N LEU A 141 -14.11 -2.73 -9.46
CA LEU A 141 -14.16 -1.44 -8.77
C LEU A 141 -12.78 -0.79 -8.64
N GLN A 142 -11.73 -1.56 -8.32
CA GLN A 142 -10.36 -1.04 -8.28
C GLN A 142 -9.93 -0.49 -9.64
N VAL A 143 -10.21 -1.23 -10.71
CA VAL A 143 -9.91 -0.82 -12.08
C VAL A 143 -10.66 0.47 -12.44
N ALA A 144 -11.97 0.51 -12.20
CA ALA A 144 -12.77 1.71 -12.46
C ALA A 144 -12.33 2.92 -11.60
N GLY A 145 -11.93 2.67 -10.35
CA GLY A 145 -11.51 3.70 -9.41
C GLY A 145 -10.17 4.35 -9.75
N PHE A 146 -9.16 3.55 -10.10
CA PHE A 146 -7.78 4.00 -10.34
C PHE A 146 -7.43 4.22 -11.81
N HIS A 147 -8.10 3.52 -12.74
CA HIS A 147 -7.76 3.50 -14.17
C HIS A 147 -8.90 3.99 -15.08
N SER A 148 -9.83 4.80 -14.57
CA SER A 148 -10.99 5.31 -15.33
C SER A 148 -10.66 6.19 -16.54
N SER A 149 -9.41 6.64 -16.70
CA SER A 149 -9.01 7.60 -17.75
C SER A 149 -7.87 7.12 -18.65
N GLY A 150 -7.56 5.82 -18.65
CA GLY A 150 -6.47 5.29 -19.46
C GLY A 150 -6.54 3.77 -19.66
N PRO A 151 -5.59 3.19 -20.42
CA PRO A 151 -5.46 1.75 -20.52
C PRO A 151 -5.15 1.15 -19.15
N VAL A 152 -5.71 -0.02 -18.88
CA VAL A 152 -5.40 -0.82 -17.70
C VAL A 152 -4.19 -1.68 -18.03
N PRO A 153 -3.06 -1.55 -17.33
CA PRO A 153 -1.91 -2.43 -17.55
C PRO A 153 -2.28 -3.90 -17.33
N GLU A 154 -1.72 -4.80 -18.12
CA GLU A 154 -2.10 -6.22 -18.13
C GLU A 154 -1.95 -6.88 -16.75
N GLY A 155 -0.95 -6.45 -15.98
CA GLY A 155 -0.69 -6.98 -14.65
C GLY A 155 -1.67 -6.55 -13.55
N VAL A 156 -2.46 -5.49 -13.76
CA VAL A 156 -3.32 -4.92 -12.72
C VAL A 156 -4.45 -5.86 -12.31
N LEU A 157 -5.08 -6.55 -13.27
CA LEU A 157 -6.17 -7.49 -12.98
C LEU A 157 -5.71 -8.67 -12.10
N PRO A 158 -4.73 -9.49 -12.53
CA PRO A 158 -4.32 -10.67 -11.76
C PRO A 158 -3.70 -10.33 -10.41
N ILE A 159 -2.92 -9.25 -10.29
CA ILE A 159 -2.35 -8.85 -8.98
C ILE A 159 -3.44 -8.37 -8.02
N THR A 160 -4.48 -7.68 -8.51
CA THR A 160 -5.60 -7.22 -7.69
C THR A 160 -6.45 -8.40 -7.21
N GLU A 161 -6.68 -9.41 -8.05
CA GLU A 161 -7.35 -10.64 -7.64
C GLU A 161 -6.55 -11.41 -6.58
N ARG A 162 -5.23 -11.49 -6.74
CA ARG A 162 -4.36 -12.13 -5.74
C ARG A 162 -4.40 -11.38 -4.41
N MET A 163 -4.31 -10.05 -4.45
CA MET A 163 -4.44 -9.19 -3.27
C MET A 163 -5.79 -9.41 -2.58
N ALA A 164 -6.90 -9.43 -3.33
CA ALA A 164 -8.25 -9.65 -2.79
C ALA A 164 -8.43 -10.99 -2.07
N ARG A 165 -7.54 -11.96 -2.34
CA ARG A 165 -7.51 -13.28 -1.71
C ARG A 165 -6.49 -13.39 -0.57
N SER A 166 -5.72 -12.34 -0.30
CA SER A 166 -4.71 -12.35 0.76
C SER A 166 -5.36 -12.55 2.13
N THR A 167 -4.82 -13.50 2.90
CA THR A 167 -5.27 -13.81 4.27
C THR A 167 -4.83 -12.76 5.29
N ARG A 168 -3.85 -11.91 4.95
CA ARG A 168 -3.43 -10.76 5.76
C ARG A 168 -4.25 -9.50 5.49
N CYS A 169 -5.19 -9.56 4.56
CA CYS A 169 -6.01 -8.43 4.20
C CYS A 169 -7.49 -8.67 4.52
N SER A 170 -8.21 -7.58 4.74
CA SER A 170 -9.66 -7.55 4.72
C SER A 170 -10.11 -6.43 3.78
N PHE A 171 -11.03 -6.75 2.87
CA PHE A 171 -11.54 -5.82 1.87
C PHE A 171 -13.03 -5.61 2.03
N TRP A 172 -13.48 -4.42 1.63
CA TRP A 172 -14.88 -4.06 1.63
C TRP A 172 -15.25 -3.35 0.32
N ILE A 173 -16.49 -3.57 -0.06
CA ILE A 173 -17.21 -2.79 -1.04
C ILE A 173 -18.12 -1.83 -0.28
N VAL A 174 -18.06 -0.55 -0.64
CA VAL A 174 -18.95 0.47 -0.11
C VAL A 174 -20.12 0.61 -1.07
N GLU A 175 -21.32 0.42 -0.57
CA GLU A 175 -22.56 0.53 -1.34
C GLU A 175 -23.29 1.82 -0.96
N VAL A 176 -23.87 2.49 -1.95
CA VAL A 176 -24.78 3.64 -1.78
C VAL A 176 -26.13 3.25 -2.35
N ASP A 177 -27.15 3.21 -1.52
CA ASP A 177 -28.50 2.78 -1.89
C ASP A 177 -28.51 1.38 -2.56
N GLY A 178 -27.65 0.49 -2.05
CA GLY A 178 -27.48 -0.89 -2.54
C GLY A 178 -26.67 -1.03 -3.84
N GLN A 179 -26.03 0.04 -4.33
CA GLN A 179 -25.16 0.01 -5.51
C GLN A 179 -23.68 0.20 -5.14
N PRO A 180 -22.75 -0.60 -5.68
CA PRO A 180 -21.31 -0.44 -5.43
C PRO A 180 -20.80 0.94 -5.87
N ALA A 181 -20.12 1.64 -4.96
CA ALA A 181 -19.69 3.03 -5.13
C ALA A 181 -18.20 3.25 -4.82
N ALA A 182 -17.61 2.40 -3.99
CA ALA A 182 -16.22 2.50 -3.54
C ALA A 182 -15.71 1.12 -3.11
N SER A 183 -14.39 0.97 -3.00
CA SER A 183 -13.75 -0.26 -2.50
C SER A 183 -12.42 0.07 -1.83
N GLY A 184 -11.94 -0.84 -0.98
CA GLY A 184 -10.62 -0.76 -0.37
C GLY A 184 -10.51 -1.70 0.82
N GLY A 185 -9.37 -1.65 1.52
CA GLY A 185 -9.11 -2.61 2.58
C GLY A 185 -8.18 -2.14 3.68
N LEU A 186 -7.88 -3.10 4.53
CA LEU A 186 -6.85 -3.09 5.55
C LEU A 186 -5.92 -4.27 5.30
N GLU A 187 -4.62 -4.02 5.35
CA GLU A 187 -3.61 -5.06 5.54
C GLU A 187 -3.15 -5.05 6.99
N PHE A 188 -2.88 -6.21 7.58
CA PHE A 188 -2.45 -6.33 8.98
C PHE A 188 -1.01 -6.82 9.08
N HIS A 189 -0.24 -6.22 9.99
CA HIS A 189 1.13 -6.62 10.29
C HIS A 189 1.56 -6.15 11.68
N GLU A 190 1.96 -7.09 12.54
CA GLU A 190 2.56 -6.84 13.86
C GLU A 190 1.96 -5.65 14.66
N GLY A 191 0.67 -5.76 15.00
CA GLY A 191 -0.02 -4.71 15.79
C GLY A 191 -0.35 -3.44 15.01
N SER A 192 0.01 -3.34 13.73
CA SER A 192 -0.38 -2.26 12.83
C SER A 192 -1.33 -2.72 11.73
N SER A 193 -2.07 -1.76 11.20
CA SER A 193 -2.92 -1.93 10.03
C SER A 193 -2.63 -0.85 9.00
N VAL A 194 -2.74 -1.17 7.71
CA VAL A 194 -2.51 -0.20 6.63
C VAL A 194 -3.75 -0.08 5.78
N LEU A 195 -4.25 1.14 5.62
CA LEU A 195 -5.36 1.43 4.73
C LEU A 195 -4.87 1.37 3.29
N ILE A 196 -5.11 0.25 2.64
CA ILE A 196 -4.70 -0.01 1.26
C ILE A 196 -5.87 0.10 0.29
N SER A 197 -5.55 0.28 -0.99
CA SER A 197 -6.47 0.02 -2.10
C SER A 197 -7.77 0.85 -2.10
N GLY A 198 -7.82 1.97 -1.37
CA GLY A 198 -9.03 2.77 -1.23
C GLY A 198 -9.34 3.64 -2.45
N CYS A 199 -10.44 3.36 -3.15
CA CYS A 199 -10.94 4.19 -4.26
C CYS A 199 -12.44 4.49 -4.13
N THR A 200 -12.89 5.56 -4.80
CA THR A 200 -14.31 5.91 -4.96
C THR A 200 -14.57 6.18 -6.44
N LEU A 201 -15.64 5.59 -6.97
CA LEU A 201 -16.08 5.82 -8.35
C LEU A 201 -16.39 7.29 -8.58
N ALA A 202 -16.09 7.77 -9.80
CA ALA A 202 -16.11 9.21 -10.11
C ALA A 202 -17.45 9.89 -9.79
N GLU A 203 -18.56 9.24 -10.12
CA GLU A 203 -19.93 9.73 -9.88
C GLU A 203 -20.31 9.85 -8.40
N HIS A 204 -19.59 9.14 -7.52
CA HIS A 204 -19.83 9.12 -6.08
C HIS A 204 -18.85 10.01 -5.28
N ARG A 205 -17.90 10.70 -5.95
CA ARG A 205 -16.93 11.60 -5.30
C ARG A 205 -17.59 12.87 -4.77
N GLY A 206 -16.93 13.51 -3.80
CA GLY A 206 -17.40 14.77 -3.21
C GLY A 206 -18.57 14.63 -2.22
N ARG A 207 -19.01 13.40 -1.92
CA ARG A 207 -20.17 13.10 -1.05
C ARG A 207 -19.78 12.60 0.35
N GLY A 208 -18.51 12.74 0.74
CA GLY A 208 -18.01 12.30 2.05
C GLY A 208 -17.73 10.79 2.18
N LEU A 209 -17.98 9.97 1.15
CA LEU A 209 -17.82 8.51 1.20
C LEU A 209 -16.41 8.07 1.61
N GLN A 210 -15.36 8.64 1.01
CA GLN A 210 -13.99 8.27 1.36
C GLN A 210 -13.67 8.57 2.83
N SER A 211 -14.16 9.69 3.37
CA SER A 211 -13.98 10.04 4.78
C SER A 211 -14.72 9.06 5.68
N ALA A 212 -15.97 8.71 5.37
CA ALA A 212 -16.73 7.70 6.11
C ALA A 212 -16.02 6.33 6.06
N PHE A 213 -15.50 5.94 4.90
CA PHE A 213 -14.83 4.67 4.72
C PHE A 213 -13.45 4.58 5.39
N ILE A 214 -12.71 5.70 5.49
CA ILE A 214 -11.50 5.75 6.33
C ILE A 214 -11.88 5.51 7.80
N ARG A 215 -12.91 6.19 8.32
CA ARG A 215 -13.35 6.02 9.71
C ARG A 215 -13.84 4.61 10.01
N PHE A 216 -14.56 4.00 9.06
CA PHE A 216 -14.98 2.61 9.15
C PHE A 216 -13.78 1.67 9.29
N ARG A 217 -12.76 1.83 8.44
CA ARG A 217 -11.54 1.01 8.50
C ARG A 217 -10.74 1.24 9.78
N LEU A 218 -10.68 2.47 10.30
CA LEU A 218 -10.08 2.72 11.61
C LEU A 218 -10.84 1.97 12.73
N ALA A 219 -12.17 1.98 12.68
CA ALA A 219 -12.98 1.24 13.65
C ALA A 219 -12.79 -0.28 13.56
N GLU A 220 -12.71 -0.84 12.34
CA GLU A 220 -12.43 -2.26 12.15
C GLU A 220 -11.02 -2.65 12.62
N ALA A 221 -10.00 -1.83 12.33
CA ALA A 221 -8.65 -2.08 12.83
C ALA A 221 -8.60 -2.08 14.36
N ALA A 222 -9.26 -1.12 15.02
CA ALA A 222 -9.34 -1.06 16.47
C ALA A 222 -10.12 -2.24 17.08
N ARG A 223 -11.16 -2.72 16.40
CA ARG A 223 -11.94 -3.91 16.81
C ARG A 223 -11.09 -5.19 16.77
N LEU A 224 -10.04 -5.21 15.95
CA LEU A 224 -9.07 -6.29 15.84
C LEU A 224 -7.83 -6.06 16.71
N ASP A 225 -7.92 -5.18 17.72
CA ASP A 225 -6.86 -4.87 18.68
C ASP A 225 -5.55 -4.37 18.03
N MET A 226 -5.65 -3.76 16.84
CA MET A 226 -4.50 -3.05 16.25
C MET A 226 -4.24 -1.76 17.03
N GLU A 227 -2.97 -1.40 17.15
CA GLU A 227 -2.52 -0.20 17.88
C GLU A 227 -2.47 1.03 16.97
N TYR A 228 -2.04 0.85 15.73
CA TYR A 228 -1.84 1.93 14.76
C TYR A 228 -2.48 1.62 13.41
N ALA A 229 -2.92 2.68 12.75
CA ALA A 229 -3.28 2.66 11.35
C ALA A 229 -2.32 3.53 10.54
N LEU A 230 -1.90 3.03 9.40
CA LEU A 230 -1.00 3.70 8.46
C LEU A 230 -1.70 3.92 7.13
N LEU A 231 -1.26 4.95 6.41
CA LEU A 231 -1.76 5.28 5.09
C LEU A 231 -0.68 5.99 4.28
N GLY A 232 -0.50 5.61 3.02
CA GLY A 232 0.36 6.30 2.05
C GLY A 232 -0.44 7.23 1.13
N SER A 233 0.10 8.41 0.83
CA SER A 233 -0.48 9.31 -0.17
C SER A 233 0.61 10.13 -0.86
N LEU A 234 0.46 10.32 -2.17
CA LEU A 234 1.12 11.41 -2.88
C LEU A 234 0.74 12.77 -2.27
N ALA A 235 1.71 13.70 -2.30
CA ALA A 235 1.52 15.05 -1.79
C ALA A 235 0.45 15.81 -2.61
N GLY A 236 -0.43 16.55 -1.93
CA GLY A 236 -1.50 17.33 -2.54
C GLY A 236 -2.70 16.50 -3.03
N HIS A 237 -2.64 15.17 -2.96
CA HIS A 237 -3.73 14.31 -3.40
C HIS A 237 -4.91 14.34 -2.42
N THR A 238 -6.07 13.93 -2.91
CA THR A 238 -7.30 13.89 -2.09
C THR A 238 -7.17 12.96 -0.88
N THR A 239 -6.37 11.91 -0.99
CA THR A 239 -6.08 10.96 0.11
C THR A 239 -5.42 11.66 1.29
N GLU A 240 -4.36 12.46 1.08
CA GLU A 240 -3.71 13.27 2.13
C GLU A 240 -4.72 14.15 2.88
N ARG A 241 -5.54 14.93 2.16
CA ARG A 241 -6.55 15.79 2.80
C ARG A 241 -7.54 15.00 3.64
N ASN A 242 -7.93 13.82 3.19
CA ASN A 242 -8.85 12.95 3.92
C ASN A 242 -8.18 12.30 5.14
N ALA A 243 -6.91 11.90 5.05
CA ALA A 243 -6.14 11.36 6.16
C ALA A 243 -6.00 12.38 7.28
N LEU A 244 -5.57 13.61 6.96
CA LEU A 244 -5.45 14.70 7.93
C LEU A 244 -6.79 15.00 8.63
N ARG A 245 -7.90 15.03 7.88
CA ARG A 245 -9.26 15.21 8.45
C ARG A 245 -9.72 14.04 9.32
N ALA A 246 -9.21 12.85 9.07
CA ALA A 246 -9.51 11.66 9.85
C ALA A 246 -8.63 11.55 11.11
N GLY A 247 -7.71 12.49 11.34
CA GLY A 247 -6.85 12.51 12.53
C GLY A 247 -5.46 11.89 12.33
N PHE A 248 -5.13 11.47 11.11
CA PHE A 248 -3.79 10.98 10.81
C PHE A 248 -2.76 12.12 10.90
N GLN A 249 -1.56 11.78 11.36
CA GLN A 249 -0.42 12.68 11.46
C GLN A 249 0.64 12.29 10.42
N PRO A 250 1.27 13.25 9.71
CA PRO A 250 2.43 12.94 8.86
C PRO A 250 3.53 12.26 9.69
N CYS A 251 4.14 11.21 9.15
CA CYS A 251 5.15 10.42 9.85
C CYS A 251 6.52 10.53 9.16
N PHE A 252 6.62 10.05 7.93
CA PHE A 252 7.82 10.13 7.09
C PHE A 252 7.41 10.10 5.61
N SER A 253 8.36 10.21 4.69
CA SER A 253 8.11 10.03 3.26
C SER A 253 8.80 8.77 2.75
N GLN A 254 8.16 8.00 1.88
CA GLN A 254 8.79 6.92 1.14
C GLN A 254 9.05 7.36 -0.31
N MET A 255 10.04 6.75 -0.94
CA MET A 255 10.55 7.14 -2.25
C MET A 255 10.63 5.92 -3.15
N PHE A 256 10.21 6.08 -4.40
CA PHE A 256 10.35 5.08 -5.43
C PHE A 256 11.45 5.51 -6.39
N LEU A 257 12.46 4.65 -6.54
CA LEU A 257 13.61 4.90 -7.41
C LEU A 257 13.70 3.82 -8.48
N TRP A 258 13.90 4.23 -9.72
CA TRP A 258 14.05 3.33 -10.87
C TRP A 258 15.41 3.56 -11.51
N GLN A 259 15.99 2.49 -12.05
CA GLN A 259 17.19 2.58 -12.87
C GLN A 259 16.79 2.71 -14.35
N THR A 260 16.88 3.92 -14.88
CA THR A 260 16.63 4.25 -16.30
C THR A 260 17.80 3.89 -17.18
#